data_AF-A0A355QEP0-F1
#
_entry.id   AF-A0A355QEP0-F1
#
_cell.length_a   1.000
_cell.length_b   1.000
_cell.length_c   1.000
_cell.angle_alpha   90.00
_cell.angle_beta   90.00
_cell.angle_gamma   90.00
#
_symmetry.space_group_name_H-M   'P 1'
#
loop_
_entity.id
_entity.type
_entity.pdbx_description
1 polymer ?
#
loop_
_entity_poly.entity_id
_entity_poly.type
_entity_poly.pdbx_seq_one_letter_code
_entity_poly.pdbx_strand_id
1 'polypeptide(L)'
;SGMVAGSATMSNQVGYVAAFPIPEVIRGINAFTLGVQEANPGATVEVVWTSTWFDPVVEGDSAQALLDKGVDVLAMHQDSPAVGEKAEAAGARWVSYNSDMSAFAPNAYLTAPVWDWGPRYAEIIEAARAGTYTPAPDGYWGSMADGVVALAPIASDVNADVVAAVEARRAEIIAGTFHVFSGPINDQDGYEAVAAGETLDDGALLGMEFFVQGVIGTLG
;
A
#
# COMPACT_ATOMS: atom_id res chain seq x y z
N SER A 1 3.37 -5.48 1.20
CA SER A 1 1.93 -5.79 1.35
C SER A 1 1.30 -6.31 0.07
N GLY A 2 1.50 -5.67 -1.09
CA GLY A 2 0.97 -6.14 -2.38
C GLY A 2 1.27 -7.60 -2.71
N MET A 3 2.53 -8.03 -2.57
CA MET A 3 2.92 -9.45 -2.79
C MET A 3 2.11 -10.43 -1.93
N VAL A 4 1.81 -10.07 -0.68
CA VAL A 4 0.99 -10.91 0.21
C VAL A 4 -0.43 -10.99 -0.30
N ALA A 5 -1.04 -9.86 -0.68
CA ALA A 5 -2.37 -9.81 -1.27
C ALA A 5 -2.48 -10.60 -2.58
N GLY A 6 -1.50 -10.44 -3.48
CA GLY A 6 -1.43 -11.18 -4.74
C GLY A 6 -1.30 -12.68 -4.56
N SER A 7 -0.59 -13.13 -3.52
CA SER A 7 -0.51 -14.56 -3.18
C SER A 7 -1.78 -15.13 -2.54
N ALA A 8 -2.62 -14.26 -1.96
CA ALA A 8 -3.82 -14.65 -1.21
C ALA A 8 -5.08 -14.67 -2.08
N THR A 9 -5.12 -13.90 -3.17
CA THR A 9 -6.28 -13.88 -4.08
C THR A 9 -6.38 -15.17 -4.88
N MET A 10 -7.60 -15.71 -4.94
CA MET A 10 -7.99 -16.84 -5.78
C MET A 10 -8.78 -16.38 -7.01
N SER A 11 -9.47 -15.24 -6.92
CA SER A 11 -10.28 -14.67 -8.00
C SER A 11 -9.47 -13.84 -9.00
N ASN A 12 -8.20 -13.54 -8.69
CA ASN A 12 -7.34 -12.58 -9.41
C ASN A 12 -7.89 -11.14 -9.37
N GLN A 13 -8.83 -10.84 -8.48
CA GLN A 13 -9.43 -9.51 -8.34
C GLN A 13 -9.24 -9.04 -6.91
N VAL A 14 -8.44 -7.98 -6.75
CA VAL A 14 -8.19 -7.31 -5.48
C VAL A 14 -8.91 -5.96 -5.48
N GLY A 15 -9.60 -5.63 -4.41
CA GLY A 15 -10.23 -4.33 -4.25
C GLY A 15 -9.37 -3.37 -3.43
N TYR A 16 -9.41 -2.08 -3.76
CA TYR A 16 -8.67 -1.03 -3.06
C TYR A 16 -9.60 0.16 -2.74
N VAL A 17 -9.87 0.39 -1.46
CA VAL A 17 -10.70 1.52 -1.00
C VAL A 17 -9.77 2.71 -0.71
N ALA A 18 -9.93 3.81 -1.46
CA ALA A 18 -8.98 4.92 -1.47
C ALA A 18 -9.67 6.27 -1.23
N ALA A 19 -8.95 7.23 -0.62
CA ALA A 19 -9.54 8.51 -0.21
C ALA A 19 -9.71 9.48 -1.38
N PHE A 20 -8.60 10.08 -1.81
CA PHE A 20 -8.54 11.11 -2.83
C PHE A 20 -7.48 10.77 -3.88
N PRO A 21 -7.70 11.12 -5.15
CA PRO A 21 -6.74 10.89 -6.22
C PRO A 21 -5.60 11.92 -6.18
N ILE A 22 -4.82 11.89 -5.10
CA ILE A 22 -3.61 12.70 -4.94
C ILE A 22 -2.37 11.83 -5.10
N PRO A 23 -1.19 12.42 -5.41
CA PRO A 23 0.02 11.65 -5.70
C PRO A 23 0.39 10.62 -4.63
N GLU A 24 0.17 10.91 -3.35
CA GLU A 24 0.42 9.95 -2.26
C GLU A 24 -0.39 8.65 -2.41
N VAL A 25 -1.69 8.79 -2.66
CA VAL A 25 -2.60 7.64 -2.77
C VAL A 25 -2.37 6.89 -4.07
N ILE A 26 -2.13 7.63 -5.16
CA ILE A 26 -1.80 7.05 -6.47
C ILE A 26 -0.51 6.23 -6.38
N ARG A 27 0.53 6.75 -5.73
CA ARG A 27 1.77 5.99 -5.46
C ARG A 27 1.50 4.74 -4.65
N GLY A 28 0.68 4.85 -3.59
CA GLY A 28 0.30 3.72 -2.75
C GLY A 28 -0.38 2.60 -3.55
N ILE A 29 -1.37 2.96 -4.36
CA ILE A 29 -2.10 2.06 -5.26
C ILE A 29 -1.12 1.42 -6.25
N ASN A 30 -0.30 2.20 -6.95
CA ASN A 30 0.61 1.68 -7.97
C ASN A 30 1.65 0.73 -7.37
N ALA A 31 2.28 1.10 -6.26
CA ALA A 31 3.23 0.25 -5.55
C ALA A 31 2.58 -1.06 -5.08
N PHE A 32 1.35 -0.97 -4.58
CA PHE A 32 0.58 -2.13 -4.17
C PHE A 32 0.27 -3.05 -5.35
N THR A 33 -0.19 -2.50 -6.48
CA THR A 33 -0.50 -3.25 -7.71
C THR A 33 0.73 -3.94 -8.30
N LEU A 34 1.87 -3.25 -8.38
CA LEU A 34 3.13 -3.86 -8.82
C LEU A 34 3.53 -5.03 -7.92
N GLY A 35 3.37 -4.88 -6.59
CA GLY A 35 3.60 -5.96 -5.65
C GLY A 35 2.61 -7.12 -5.80
N VAL A 36 1.32 -6.85 -6.04
CA VAL A 36 0.30 -7.88 -6.33
C VAL A 36 0.71 -8.68 -7.56
N GLN A 37 1.11 -8.01 -8.63
CA GLN A 37 1.49 -8.64 -9.90
C GLN A 37 2.81 -9.40 -9.82
N GLU A 38 3.72 -9.02 -8.94
CA GLU A 38 4.94 -9.79 -8.68
C GLU A 38 4.64 -11.19 -8.14
N ALA A 39 3.63 -11.32 -7.27
CA ALA A 39 3.19 -12.61 -6.75
C ALA A 39 2.17 -13.32 -7.66
N ASN A 40 1.35 -12.54 -8.38
CA ASN A 40 0.30 -13.02 -9.26
C ASN A 40 0.13 -12.11 -10.48
N PRO A 41 0.85 -12.38 -11.60
CA PRO A 41 0.85 -11.51 -12.77
C PRO A 41 -0.50 -11.35 -13.47
N GLY A 42 -1.47 -12.23 -13.18
CA GLY A 42 -2.81 -12.18 -13.74
C GLY A 42 -3.81 -11.36 -12.92
N ALA A 43 -3.41 -10.87 -11.74
CA ALA A 43 -4.29 -10.15 -10.84
C ALA A 43 -4.44 -8.66 -11.20
N THR A 44 -5.64 -8.14 -10.97
CA THR A 44 -5.97 -6.71 -11.12
C THR A 44 -6.33 -6.09 -9.77
N VAL A 45 -6.22 -4.76 -9.69
CA VAL A 45 -6.57 -3.98 -8.49
C VAL A 45 -7.65 -2.98 -8.86
N GLU A 46 -8.88 -3.19 -8.41
CA GLU A 46 -10.01 -2.28 -8.64
C GLU A 46 -10.12 -1.23 -7.52
N VAL A 47 -10.04 0.04 -7.91
CA VAL A 47 -10.03 1.18 -6.99
C VAL A 47 -11.41 1.80 -6.87
N VAL A 48 -11.85 2.07 -5.64
CA VAL A 48 -13.03 2.89 -5.34
C VAL A 48 -12.61 4.10 -4.51
N TRP A 49 -13.00 5.29 -4.97
CA TRP A 49 -12.74 6.56 -4.29
C TRP A 49 -13.86 6.92 -3.32
N THR A 50 -13.54 7.12 -2.05
CA THR A 50 -14.50 7.52 -1.01
C THR A 50 -14.66 9.04 -0.91
N SER A 51 -13.69 9.81 -1.42
CA SER A 51 -13.61 11.27 -1.24
C SER A 51 -13.58 11.70 0.24
N THR A 52 -13.04 10.86 1.10
CA THR A 52 -12.80 11.12 2.53
C THR A 52 -11.63 10.28 3.03
N TRP A 53 -10.91 10.77 4.03
CA TRP A 53 -9.88 9.99 4.72
C TRP A 53 -10.48 9.07 5.78
N PHE A 54 -11.58 9.51 6.40
CA PHE A 54 -12.23 8.82 7.50
C PHE A 54 -13.75 9.01 7.44
N ASP A 55 -14.44 7.93 7.10
CA ASP A 55 -15.88 7.75 7.27
C ASP A 55 -16.15 6.24 7.24
N PRO A 56 -16.24 5.58 8.42
CA PRO A 56 -16.39 4.13 8.49
C PRO A 56 -17.61 3.60 7.73
N VAL A 57 -18.66 4.40 7.56
CA VAL A 57 -19.86 3.99 6.80
C VAL A 57 -19.53 3.97 5.30
N VAL A 58 -18.97 5.06 4.77
CA VAL A 58 -18.59 5.16 3.35
C VAL A 58 -17.49 4.15 2.99
N GLU A 59 -16.52 3.97 3.88
CA GLU A 59 -15.45 2.96 3.75
C GLU A 59 -16.03 1.54 3.66
N GLY A 60 -16.92 1.20 4.60
CA GLY A 60 -17.58 -0.11 4.63
C GLY A 60 -18.49 -0.35 3.43
N ASP A 61 -19.25 0.64 2.99
CA ASP A 61 -20.12 0.54 1.82
C ASP A 61 -19.29 0.38 0.52
N SER A 62 -18.16 1.09 0.43
CA SER A 62 -17.22 0.96 -0.71
C SER A 62 -16.56 -0.43 -0.75
N ALA A 63 -16.17 -0.95 0.41
CA ALA A 63 -15.66 -2.32 0.54
C ALA A 63 -16.72 -3.35 0.13
N GLN A 64 -17.96 -3.18 0.58
CA GLN A 64 -19.07 -4.06 0.19
C GLN A 64 -19.31 -4.03 -1.32
N ALA A 65 -19.27 -2.87 -1.95
CA ALA A 65 -19.45 -2.75 -3.40
C ALA A 65 -18.37 -3.50 -4.20
N LEU A 66 -17.13 -3.53 -3.71
CA LEU A 66 -16.05 -4.33 -4.30
C LEU A 66 -16.28 -5.83 -4.07
N LEU A 67 -16.68 -6.23 -2.87
CA LEU A 67 -17.00 -7.62 -2.55
C LEU A 67 -18.15 -8.15 -3.41
N ASP A 68 -19.18 -7.34 -3.65
CA ASP A 68 -20.32 -7.67 -4.51
C ASP A 68 -19.90 -7.90 -5.98
N LYS A 69 -18.75 -7.36 -6.41
CA LYS A 69 -18.13 -7.63 -7.72
C LYS A 69 -17.26 -8.89 -7.74
N GLY A 70 -17.06 -9.53 -6.59
CA GLY A 70 -16.32 -10.79 -6.45
C GLY A 70 -14.83 -10.64 -6.17
N VAL A 71 -14.37 -9.48 -5.68
CA VAL A 71 -13.01 -9.40 -5.11
C VAL A 71 -12.93 -10.27 -3.86
N ASP A 72 -11.81 -10.93 -3.63
CA ASP A 72 -11.59 -11.82 -2.48
C ASP A 72 -10.44 -11.36 -1.57
N VAL A 73 -9.76 -10.28 -1.95
CA VAL A 73 -8.79 -9.56 -1.12
C VAL A 73 -9.09 -8.07 -1.20
N LEU A 74 -9.13 -7.39 -0.06
CA LEU A 74 -9.26 -5.95 0.05
C LEU A 74 -7.99 -5.31 0.60
N ALA A 75 -7.65 -4.13 0.10
CA ALA A 75 -6.68 -3.22 0.67
C ALA A 75 -7.29 -1.83 0.77
N MET A 76 -6.61 -0.91 1.46
CA MET A 76 -7.13 0.44 1.64
C MET A 76 -6.04 1.49 1.82
N HIS A 77 -6.42 2.73 1.57
CA HIS A 77 -5.74 3.95 2.00
C HIS A 77 -6.80 4.85 2.65
N GLN A 78 -7.24 4.42 3.84
CA GLN A 78 -8.31 4.97 4.68
C GLN A 78 -7.90 4.81 6.15
N ASP A 79 -8.62 5.46 7.06
CA ASP A 79 -8.22 5.60 8.48
C ASP A 79 -9.07 4.78 9.47
N SER A 80 -9.98 3.91 9.02
CA SER A 80 -10.81 3.06 9.89
C SER A 80 -10.66 1.56 9.58
N PRO A 81 -11.05 0.67 10.52
CA PRO A 81 -11.03 -0.77 10.28
C PRO A 81 -12.22 -1.29 9.44
N ALA A 82 -13.15 -0.43 9.01
CA ALA A 82 -14.43 -0.84 8.42
C ALA A 82 -14.27 -1.72 7.17
N VAL A 83 -13.26 -1.46 6.33
CA VAL A 83 -12.94 -2.30 5.16
C VAL A 83 -12.59 -3.73 5.58
N GLY A 84 -11.80 -3.88 6.64
CA GLY A 84 -11.42 -5.17 7.20
C GLY A 84 -12.59 -5.93 7.80
N GLU A 85 -13.46 -5.25 8.55
CA GLU A 85 -14.67 -5.85 9.12
C GLU A 85 -15.61 -6.40 8.03
N LYS A 86 -15.73 -5.68 6.90
CA LYS A 86 -16.49 -6.16 5.73
C LYS A 86 -15.81 -7.35 5.06
N ALA A 87 -14.49 -7.32 4.90
CA ALA A 87 -13.74 -8.44 4.36
C ALA A 87 -13.97 -9.71 5.19
N GLU A 88 -13.84 -9.62 6.51
CA GLU A 88 -14.04 -10.75 7.42
C GLU A 88 -15.48 -11.27 7.37
N ALA A 89 -16.48 -10.40 7.39
CA ALA A 89 -17.89 -10.80 7.28
C ALA A 89 -18.20 -11.53 5.97
N ALA A 90 -17.48 -11.21 4.88
CA ALA A 90 -17.59 -11.86 3.58
C ALA A 90 -16.69 -13.10 3.41
N GLY A 91 -15.82 -13.40 4.38
CA GLY A 91 -14.80 -14.46 4.26
C GLY A 91 -13.68 -14.12 3.27
N ALA A 92 -13.54 -12.86 2.90
CA ALA A 92 -12.43 -12.33 2.09
C ALA A 92 -11.21 -12.04 2.98
N ARG A 93 -10.07 -11.76 2.35
CA ARG A 93 -8.84 -11.34 3.04
C ARG A 93 -8.62 -9.84 2.97
N TRP A 94 -7.77 -9.32 3.85
CA TRP A 94 -7.57 -7.89 4.00
C TRP A 94 -6.13 -7.51 4.38
N VAL A 95 -5.63 -6.47 3.73
CA VAL A 95 -4.43 -5.73 4.11
C VAL A 95 -4.86 -4.41 4.75
N SER A 96 -4.55 -4.22 6.03
CA SER A 96 -4.85 -2.95 6.72
C SER A 96 -3.85 -1.85 6.32
N TYR A 97 -4.04 -0.64 6.83
CA TYR A 97 -3.24 0.54 6.48
C TYR A 97 -2.93 1.37 7.73
N ASN A 98 -1.82 2.11 7.72
CA ASN A 98 -1.27 2.93 8.81
C ASN A 98 -0.83 2.17 10.08
N SER A 99 -1.54 1.13 10.48
CA SER A 99 -1.30 0.36 11.70
C SER A 99 -1.65 -1.11 11.53
N ASP A 100 -1.16 -1.94 12.45
CA ASP A 100 -1.63 -3.31 12.61
C ASP A 100 -3.05 -3.28 13.20
N MET A 101 -4.03 -3.54 12.33
CA MET A 101 -5.45 -3.59 12.68
C MET A 101 -5.98 -5.04 12.78
N SER A 102 -5.09 -6.03 12.96
CA SER A 102 -5.46 -7.45 13.02
C SER A 102 -6.54 -7.76 14.07
N ALA A 103 -6.57 -7.02 15.18
CA ALA A 103 -7.56 -7.21 16.24
C ALA A 103 -9.02 -6.96 15.81
N PHE A 104 -9.25 -6.18 14.73
CA PHE A 104 -10.59 -5.84 14.26
C PHE A 104 -11.15 -6.85 13.25
N ALA A 105 -10.28 -7.55 12.52
CA ALA A 105 -10.67 -8.51 11.48
C ALA A 105 -9.63 -9.66 11.40
N PRO A 106 -9.43 -10.43 12.48
CA PRO A 106 -8.30 -11.34 12.61
C PRO A 106 -8.26 -12.49 11.60
N ASN A 107 -9.42 -12.93 11.09
CA ASN A 107 -9.52 -14.02 10.12
C ASN A 107 -9.33 -13.52 8.67
N ALA A 108 -9.59 -12.24 8.41
CA ALA A 108 -9.32 -11.63 7.12
C ALA A 108 -7.88 -11.12 7.00
N TYR A 109 -7.28 -10.70 8.12
CA TYR A 109 -6.00 -10.01 8.15
C TYR A 109 -4.87 -10.77 7.44
N LEU A 110 -4.07 -10.06 6.64
CA LEU A 110 -2.90 -10.56 5.95
C LEU A 110 -1.60 -9.92 6.48
N THR A 111 -1.58 -8.60 6.54
CA THR A 111 -0.45 -7.76 7.00
C THR A 111 -0.88 -6.28 6.92
N ALA A 112 0.02 -5.35 7.24
CA ALA A 112 -0.18 -3.91 7.13
C ALA A 112 1.14 -3.19 6.82
N PRO A 113 1.21 -2.23 5.88
CA PRO A 113 2.20 -1.17 5.98
C PRO A 113 1.89 -0.34 7.23
N VAL A 114 2.90 -0.09 8.06
CA VAL A 114 2.76 0.63 9.34
C VAL A 114 3.74 1.78 9.42
N TRP A 115 3.34 2.83 10.12
CA TRP A 115 4.15 4.02 10.34
C TRP A 115 4.48 4.19 11.82
N ASP A 116 5.76 4.17 12.17
CA ASP A 116 6.26 4.52 13.50
C ASP A 116 6.91 5.90 13.50
N TRP A 117 6.08 6.93 13.72
CA TRP A 117 6.54 8.32 13.84
C TRP A 117 7.16 8.64 15.19
N GLY A 118 7.01 7.76 16.20
CA GLY A 118 7.42 8.01 17.58
C GLY A 118 8.89 8.41 17.71
N PRO A 119 9.84 7.61 17.19
CA PRO A 119 11.27 7.95 17.21
C PRO A 119 11.58 9.29 16.56
N ARG A 120 10.97 9.57 15.40
CA ARG A 120 11.18 10.83 14.67
C ARG A 120 10.66 12.04 15.45
N TYR A 121 9.48 11.93 16.06
CA TYR A 121 8.96 13.00 16.92
C TYR A 121 9.84 13.22 18.15
N ALA A 122 10.33 12.17 18.79
CA ALA A 122 11.25 12.29 19.92
C ALA A 122 12.55 13.02 19.53
N GLU A 123 13.14 12.68 18.38
CA GLU A 123 14.33 13.35 17.84
C GLU A 123 14.09 14.86 17.62
N ILE A 124 12.98 15.21 16.95
CA ILE A 124 12.62 16.60 16.67
C ILE A 124 12.42 17.39 17.97
N ILE A 125 11.71 16.81 18.95
CA ILE A 125 11.43 17.46 20.24
C ILE A 125 12.73 17.73 21.00
N GLU A 126 13.66 16.77 21.04
CA GLU A 126 14.93 16.95 21.75
C GLU A 126 15.85 17.94 21.03
N ALA A 127 15.90 17.94 19.69
CA ALA A 127 16.63 18.95 18.93
C ALA A 127 16.06 20.36 19.13
N ALA A 128 14.73 20.48 19.21
CA ALA A 128 14.07 21.76 19.48
C ALA A 128 14.38 22.27 20.90
N ARG A 129 14.36 21.38 21.90
CA ARG A 129 14.76 21.71 23.28
C ARG A 129 16.20 22.15 23.39
N ALA A 130 17.11 21.53 22.63
CA ALA A 130 18.51 21.90 22.58
C ALA A 130 18.78 23.18 21.77
N GLY A 131 17.78 23.73 21.06
CA GLY A 131 17.94 24.87 20.16
C GLY A 131 18.74 24.53 18.89
N THR A 132 18.85 23.25 18.55
CA THR A 132 19.61 22.74 17.39
C THR A 132 18.71 22.26 16.25
N TYR A 133 17.39 22.30 16.42
CA TYR A 133 16.46 21.90 15.37
C TYR A 133 16.61 22.79 14.15
N THR A 134 16.94 22.16 13.02
CA THR A 134 16.92 22.80 11.70
C THR A 134 15.96 21.99 10.82
N PRO A 135 14.88 22.59 10.31
CA PRO A 135 13.98 21.88 9.40
C PRO A 135 14.74 21.53 8.12
N ALA A 136 14.49 20.34 7.57
CA ALA A 136 15.00 19.97 6.27
C ALA A 136 14.40 20.90 5.19
N PRO A 137 15.22 21.44 4.27
CA PRO A 137 14.77 22.43 3.28
C PRO A 137 13.65 21.90 2.38
N ASP A 138 13.70 20.61 2.04
CA ASP A 138 12.75 19.93 1.15
C ASP A 138 11.77 19.03 1.93
N GLY A 139 11.69 19.18 3.25
CA GLY A 139 10.91 18.32 4.12
C GLY A 139 11.58 16.98 4.43
N TYR A 140 10.83 16.11 5.11
CA TYR A 140 11.26 14.76 5.48
C TYR A 140 10.34 13.75 4.82
N TRP A 141 10.92 12.79 4.10
CA TRP A 141 10.23 11.64 3.54
C TRP A 141 10.83 10.36 4.11
N GLY A 142 10.11 9.74 5.05
CA GLY A 142 10.59 8.54 5.74
C GLY A 142 10.61 7.30 4.86
N SER A 143 11.40 6.32 5.27
CA SER A 143 11.71 5.10 4.54
C SER A 143 11.67 3.87 5.46
N MET A 144 11.88 2.68 4.89
CA MET A 144 12.08 1.49 5.71
C MET A 144 13.46 1.45 6.40
N ALA A 145 14.45 2.18 5.87
CA ALA A 145 15.81 2.19 6.40
C ALA A 145 15.94 3.06 7.66
N ASP A 146 15.18 4.15 7.75
CA ASP A 146 15.09 4.98 8.97
C ASP A 146 14.09 4.44 10.01
N GLY A 147 13.34 3.40 9.66
CA GLY A 147 12.41 2.71 10.55
C GLY A 147 11.05 3.40 10.73
N VAL A 148 10.79 4.52 10.04
CA VAL A 148 9.48 5.17 10.09
C VAL A 148 8.42 4.33 9.38
N VAL A 149 8.79 3.59 8.33
CA VAL A 149 7.86 2.69 7.62
C VAL A 149 8.29 1.24 7.82
N ALA A 150 7.34 0.37 8.12
CA ALA A 150 7.58 -1.07 8.20
C ALA A 150 6.40 -1.87 7.64
N LEU A 151 6.57 -3.19 7.61
CA LEU A 151 5.48 -4.12 7.37
C LEU A 151 5.18 -4.84 8.69
N ALA A 152 3.93 -4.82 9.13
CA ALA A 152 3.45 -5.57 10.28
C ALA A 152 3.57 -7.10 10.04
N PRO A 153 3.54 -7.92 11.10
CA PRO A 153 3.62 -9.37 10.97
C PRO A 153 2.67 -9.92 9.91
N ILE A 154 3.18 -10.82 9.07
CA ILE A 154 2.37 -11.48 8.05
C ILE A 154 1.57 -12.59 8.74
N ALA A 155 0.30 -12.75 8.35
CA ALA A 155 -0.59 -13.77 8.86
C ALA A 155 0.00 -15.18 8.69
N SER A 156 -0.19 -16.03 9.70
CA SER A 156 0.47 -17.34 9.79
C SER A 156 0.01 -18.36 8.74
N ASP A 157 -1.09 -18.08 8.07
CA ASP A 157 -1.64 -18.91 6.99
C ASP A 157 -1.14 -18.51 5.60
N VAL A 158 -0.30 -17.47 5.49
CA VAL A 158 0.45 -17.15 4.27
C VAL A 158 1.61 -18.14 4.12
N ASN A 159 1.81 -18.65 2.90
CA ASN A 159 2.86 -19.62 2.61
C ASN A 159 4.26 -19.06 2.97
N ALA A 160 5.08 -19.89 3.63
CA ALA A 160 6.44 -19.55 4.03
C ALA A 160 7.31 -19.06 2.86
N ASP A 161 7.13 -19.58 1.65
CA ASP A 161 7.88 -19.14 0.47
C ASP A 161 7.54 -17.68 0.09
N VAL A 162 6.27 -17.29 0.25
CA VAL A 162 5.83 -15.90 0.04
C VAL A 162 6.40 -14.99 1.14
N VAL A 163 6.35 -15.44 2.40
CA VAL A 163 6.95 -14.70 3.52
C VAL A 163 8.44 -14.46 3.27
N ALA A 164 9.18 -15.49 2.84
CA ALA A 164 10.59 -15.38 2.51
C ALA A 164 10.85 -14.40 1.35
N ALA A 165 10.03 -14.44 0.30
CA ALA A 165 10.13 -13.51 -0.82
C ALA A 165 9.86 -12.05 -0.39
N VAL A 166 8.87 -11.82 0.48
CA VAL A 166 8.57 -10.50 1.03
C VAL A 166 9.71 -9.97 1.90
N GLU A 167 10.29 -10.80 2.76
CA GLU A 167 11.43 -10.40 3.59
C GLU A 167 12.70 -10.13 2.75
N ALA A 168 12.92 -10.89 1.67
CA ALA A 168 13.99 -10.61 0.72
C ALA A 168 13.79 -9.24 0.05
N ARG A 169 12.57 -8.97 -0.46
CA ARG A 169 12.24 -7.69 -1.08
C ARG A 169 12.37 -6.53 -0.10
N ARG A 170 11.94 -6.72 1.16
CA ARG A 170 12.15 -5.75 2.25
C ARG A 170 13.62 -5.44 2.46
N ALA A 171 14.49 -6.47 2.50
CA ALA A 171 15.92 -6.27 2.66
C ALA A 171 16.52 -5.48 1.50
N GLU A 172 16.11 -5.76 0.26
CA GLU A 172 16.54 -5.01 -0.93
C GLU A 172 16.09 -3.55 -0.92
N ILE A 173 14.85 -3.27 -0.47
CA ILE A 173 14.34 -1.90 -0.29
C ILE A 173 15.17 -1.14 0.73
N ILE A 174 15.45 -1.76 1.88
CA ILE A 174 16.28 -1.14 2.94
C ILE A 174 17.71 -0.91 2.45
N ALA A 175 18.26 -1.84 1.67
CA ALA A 175 19.59 -1.71 1.09
C ALA A 175 19.66 -0.72 -0.09
N GLY A 176 18.52 -0.25 -0.61
CA GLY A 176 18.45 0.58 -1.80
C GLY A 176 18.86 -0.14 -3.09
N THR A 177 18.85 -1.47 -3.10
CA THR A 177 19.14 -2.28 -4.30
C THR A 177 17.89 -2.60 -5.12
N PHE A 178 16.72 -2.30 -4.56
CA PHE A 178 15.44 -2.36 -5.25
C PHE A 178 14.65 -1.07 -5.02
N HIS A 179 14.11 -0.50 -6.10
CA HIS A 179 13.15 0.58 -6.05
C HIS A 179 11.86 0.13 -6.73
N VAL A 180 10.72 0.37 -6.06
CA VAL A 180 9.40 -0.07 -6.53
C VAL A 180 9.09 0.49 -7.92
N PHE A 181 9.52 1.72 -8.20
CA PHE A 181 9.26 2.42 -9.45
C PHE A 181 10.47 2.43 -10.39
N SER A 182 11.16 1.29 -10.47
CA SER A 182 12.14 1.01 -11.53
C SER A 182 11.48 0.29 -12.69
N GLY A 183 11.71 0.76 -13.91
CA GLY A 183 11.12 0.19 -15.11
C GLY A 183 11.69 -1.18 -15.50
N PRO A 184 10.99 -1.93 -16.37
CA PRO A 184 9.88 -1.46 -17.19
C PRO A 184 8.54 -1.39 -16.44
N ILE A 185 7.83 -0.27 -16.57
CA ILE A 185 6.47 -0.08 -16.05
C ILE A 185 5.63 0.55 -17.15
N ASN A 186 4.49 -0.07 -17.43
CA ASN A 186 3.45 0.51 -18.29
C ASN A 186 2.38 1.19 -17.44
N ASP A 187 1.74 2.20 -17.99
CA ASP A 187 0.51 2.76 -17.44
C ASP A 187 -0.70 1.85 -17.68
N GLN A 188 -1.85 2.25 -17.13
CA GLN A 188 -3.11 1.52 -17.23
C GLN A 188 -3.64 1.37 -18.67
N ASP A 189 -3.23 2.25 -19.58
CA ASP A 189 -3.61 2.24 -20.99
C ASP A 189 -2.62 1.41 -21.85
N GLY A 190 -1.53 0.93 -21.24
CA GLY A 190 -0.51 0.08 -21.85
C GLY A 190 0.63 0.85 -22.52
N TYR A 191 0.74 2.17 -22.30
CA TYR A 191 1.89 2.95 -22.75
C TYR A 191 3.05 2.81 -21.75
N GLU A 192 4.28 2.89 -22.25
CA GLU A 192 5.47 2.87 -21.39
C GLU A 192 5.50 4.14 -20.52
N ALA A 193 5.45 3.95 -19.19
CA ALA A 193 5.49 5.03 -18.21
C ALA A 193 6.90 5.18 -17.60
N VAL A 194 7.62 4.06 -17.43
CA VAL A 194 9.01 4.03 -16.97
C VAL A 194 9.77 3.02 -17.83
N ALA A 195 10.78 3.47 -18.56
CA ALA A 195 11.55 2.60 -19.45
C ALA A 195 12.42 1.62 -18.65
N ALA A 196 12.77 0.49 -19.28
CA ALA A 196 13.63 -0.50 -18.66
C ALA A 196 14.99 0.08 -18.21
N GLY A 197 15.32 -0.07 -16.93
CA GLY A 197 16.55 0.47 -16.33
C GLY A 197 16.45 1.91 -15.84
N GLU A 198 15.34 2.60 -16.08
CA GLU A 198 15.05 3.90 -15.46
C GLU A 198 14.41 3.71 -14.08
N THR A 199 14.60 4.68 -13.20
CA THR A 199 13.96 4.73 -11.88
C THR A 199 13.42 6.12 -11.67
N LEU A 200 12.15 6.23 -11.28
CA LEU A 200 11.54 7.52 -10.99
C LEU A 200 12.23 8.19 -9.80
N ASP A 201 12.53 9.48 -9.94
CA ASP A 201 13.05 10.30 -8.85
C ASP A 201 11.92 10.81 -7.93
N ASP A 202 12.30 11.36 -6.78
CA ASP A 202 11.34 11.87 -5.79
C ASP A 202 10.41 12.95 -6.37
N GLY A 203 10.87 13.75 -7.33
CA GLY A 203 10.05 14.77 -7.99
C GLY A 203 8.93 14.16 -8.82
N ALA A 204 9.27 13.16 -9.65
CA ALA A 204 8.30 12.39 -10.42
C ALA A 204 7.32 11.63 -9.53
N LEU A 205 7.81 11.07 -8.42
CA LEU A 205 6.97 10.39 -7.44
C LEU A 205 6.01 11.37 -6.75
N LEU A 206 6.49 12.51 -6.27
CA LEU A 206 5.67 13.53 -5.60
C LEU A 206 4.61 14.17 -6.50
N GLY A 207 4.82 14.13 -7.82
CA GLY A 207 3.87 14.56 -8.85
C GLY A 207 3.21 13.43 -9.64
N MET A 208 3.16 12.20 -9.12
CA MET A 208 2.60 11.06 -9.85
C MET A 208 1.11 11.23 -10.14
N GLU A 209 0.75 11.22 -11.43
CA GLU A 209 -0.62 11.42 -11.95
C GLU A 209 -1.01 10.35 -12.99
N PHE A 210 -0.54 9.11 -12.80
CA PHE A 210 -0.91 7.98 -13.65
C PHE A 210 -1.13 6.73 -12.81
N PHE A 211 -1.91 5.78 -13.32
CA PHE A 211 -1.99 4.43 -12.78
C PHE A 211 -1.17 3.45 -13.61
N VAL A 212 -0.58 2.46 -12.96
CA VAL A 212 0.14 1.36 -13.63
C VAL A 212 -0.81 0.36 -14.27
N GLN A 213 -0.31 -0.41 -15.22
CA GLN A 213 -1.04 -1.51 -15.84
C GLN A 213 -1.65 -2.46 -14.80
N GLY A 214 -2.94 -2.80 -14.97
CA GLY A 214 -3.68 -3.71 -14.08
C GLY A 214 -4.44 -3.03 -12.94
N VAL A 215 -4.29 -1.71 -12.76
CA VAL A 215 -5.26 -0.92 -11.99
C VAL A 215 -6.54 -0.76 -12.80
N ILE A 216 -7.69 -0.98 -12.15
CA ILE A 216 -9.02 -0.73 -12.70
C ILE A 216 -9.63 0.46 -11.95
N GLY A 217 -9.82 1.58 -12.63
CA GLY A 217 -10.33 2.82 -12.05
C GLY A 217 -9.99 4.02 -12.90
N THR A 218 -10.34 5.21 -12.44
CA THR A 218 -9.93 6.49 -13.04
C THR A 218 -9.42 7.43 -11.97
N LEU A 219 -8.59 8.41 -12.32
CA LEU A 219 -8.06 9.41 -11.38
C LEU A 219 -9.06 10.53 -11.03
N GLY A 220 -10.31 10.43 -11.49
CA GLY A 220 -11.33 11.49 -11.39
C GLY A 220 -11.52 12.25 -12.70
#